data_AF-T1IFZ6-F1
#
_entry.id   AF-T1IFZ6-F1
#
_cell.length_a   1.000
_cell.length_b   1.000
_cell.length_c   1.000
_cell.angle_alpha   90.00
_cell.angle_beta   90.00
_cell.angle_gamma   90.00
#
_symmetry.space_group_name_H-M   'P 1'
#
loop_
_entity.id
_entity.type
_entity.pdbx_description
1 polymer ?
#
loop_
_entity_poly.entity_id
_entity_poly.type
_entity_poly.pdbx_seq_one_letter_code
_entity_poly.pdbx_strand_id
1 'polypeptide(L)'
;MTRRLNIEDSGSTKGMNTPVDIEWQSDEALIVTWDCGKISVHDIEMFEDTYGSCTNELLHGRPRVSTSLTFEGYLALECELVFVSPNGDEMAIDEDEDGKSVLDATSEYIKAVVYFLTDSVEFIPAPKPNQLTRRIYRLLGIKAVTPEERFLRYLDMGHFDKALYLARMHNLDENKVFQRQWSVNIVSSFTIKEFLESVHDEAWVLQECTSRVAETVEGIEELFKFGLERTEFRNIFQNSSENEDVDSIFVESLSELQQLKIKTRLLLLRYRFKFEIYKLIMKEGSNQGLQYDMEWFGKLRTKHIAEIAIIYAREGNPSAVEIILKNCASLVAPYLLIILDNFPETLNPKEYSYILPQCDSENVPIEWTIETERLKDWVENDNFRSLLEEEILSAKYNRPYALTETVISEWYRVRAYQIDHHCGIIRNAVELLRLGKERNVEDLDGLLADFLTAEVIITKLQHDLEMQFFLDISPLDKALKLMEK
;
A
#
# COMPACT_ATOMS: atom_id res chain seq x y z
N MET A 1 -63.16 33.86 -19.97
CA MET A 1 -63.31 34.60 -18.70
C MET A 1 -62.00 34.47 -17.94
N THR A 2 -61.14 35.46 -18.10
CA THR A 2 -59.79 35.54 -17.54
C THR A 2 -59.89 36.02 -16.10
N ARG A 3 -59.61 35.15 -15.12
CA ARG A 3 -59.42 35.57 -13.72
C ARG A 3 -57.95 35.95 -13.54
N ARG A 4 -57.69 37.25 -13.54
CA ARG A 4 -56.48 37.84 -12.96
C ARG A 4 -56.54 37.61 -11.45
N LEU A 5 -55.56 36.89 -10.90
CA LEU A 5 -55.27 36.93 -9.47
C LEU A 5 -54.21 38.01 -9.27
N ASN A 6 -54.62 39.07 -8.56
CA ASN A 6 -53.73 40.09 -8.03
C ASN A 6 -52.93 39.45 -6.88
N ILE A 7 -51.60 39.50 -6.98
CA ILE A 7 -50.70 39.27 -5.85
C ILE A 7 -50.22 40.64 -5.41
N GLU A 8 -50.43 40.95 -4.13
CA GLU A 8 -50.08 42.19 -3.48
C GLU A 8 -48.56 42.35 -3.36
N ASP A 9 -48.10 43.57 -3.64
CA ASP A 9 -46.75 44.07 -3.42
C ASP A 9 -46.32 43.89 -1.96
N SER A 10 -45.24 43.13 -1.75
CA SER A 10 -44.38 43.32 -0.58
C SER A 10 -42.93 43.47 -1.04
N GLY A 11 -42.36 44.64 -0.73
CA GLY A 11 -41.09 45.12 -1.24
C GLY A 11 -39.90 44.26 -0.87
N SER A 12 -39.20 43.77 -1.90
CA SER A 12 -37.79 43.42 -1.91
C SER A 12 -37.41 43.16 -3.36
N THR A 13 -36.79 44.13 -4.03
CA THR A 13 -36.21 43.96 -5.37
C THR A 13 -34.97 43.07 -5.31
N LYS A 14 -35.16 41.78 -5.03
CA LYS A 14 -34.25 40.71 -5.45
C LYS A 14 -34.53 40.45 -6.92
N GLY A 15 -33.49 40.40 -7.76
CA GLY A 15 -33.61 40.18 -9.20
C GLY A 15 -34.62 39.08 -9.51
N MET A 16 -35.67 39.40 -10.25
CA MET A 16 -36.68 38.44 -10.66
C MET A 16 -36.03 37.46 -11.64
N ASN A 17 -35.64 36.29 -11.16
CA ASN A 17 -35.27 35.18 -12.03
C ASN A 17 -36.51 34.83 -12.86
N THR A 18 -36.45 35.04 -14.18
CA THR A 18 -37.57 34.70 -15.07
C THR A 18 -37.43 33.26 -15.56
N PRO A 19 -38.51 32.45 -15.53
CA PRO A 19 -38.46 31.09 -16.03
C PRO A 19 -38.27 31.10 -17.56
N VAL A 20 -37.31 30.31 -18.04
CA VAL A 20 -36.92 30.22 -19.47
C VAL A 20 -37.60 29.05 -20.15
N ASP A 21 -37.66 27.90 -19.47
CA ASP A 21 -38.12 26.61 -19.98
C ASP A 21 -38.68 25.77 -18.82
N ILE A 22 -39.71 24.97 -19.09
CA ILE A 22 -40.38 24.12 -18.11
C ILE A 22 -40.62 22.74 -18.73
N GLU A 23 -40.33 21.68 -17.97
CA GLU A 23 -40.56 20.30 -18.38
C GLU A 23 -41.09 19.45 -17.22
N TRP A 24 -41.80 18.37 -17.53
CA TRP A 24 -42.31 17.44 -16.51
C TRP A 24 -41.23 16.48 -16.03
N GLN A 25 -41.01 16.40 -14.71
CA GLN A 25 -40.16 15.36 -14.10
C GLN A 25 -40.98 14.09 -13.83
N SER A 26 -42.17 14.27 -13.28
CA SER A 26 -43.12 13.24 -12.88
C SER A 26 -44.54 13.83 -12.89
N ASP A 27 -45.55 13.03 -12.59
CA ASP A 27 -46.95 13.49 -12.49
C ASP A 27 -47.18 14.52 -11.35
N GLU A 28 -46.20 14.66 -10.44
CA GLU A 28 -46.28 15.49 -9.23
C GLU A 28 -45.22 16.63 -9.20
N ALA A 29 -44.26 16.65 -10.14
CA ALA A 29 -43.14 17.60 -10.11
C ALA A 29 -42.74 18.17 -11.49
N LEU A 30 -42.35 19.45 -11.49
CA LEU A 30 -41.92 20.21 -12.67
C LEU A 30 -40.46 20.66 -12.56
N ILE A 31 -39.70 20.55 -13.65
CA ILE A 31 -38.36 21.11 -13.80
C ILE A 31 -38.52 22.50 -14.40
N VAL A 32 -37.98 23.52 -13.73
CA VAL A 32 -37.98 24.91 -14.17
C VAL A 32 -36.54 25.39 -14.35
N THR A 33 -36.24 25.91 -15.53
CA THR A 33 -34.99 26.61 -15.81
C THR A 33 -35.18 28.11 -15.69
N TRP A 34 -34.17 28.81 -15.20
CA TRP A 34 -34.20 30.25 -14.96
C TRP A 34 -33.21 30.96 -15.87
N ASP A 35 -33.48 32.23 -16.17
CA ASP A 35 -32.63 33.12 -16.96
C ASP A 35 -31.23 33.34 -16.39
N CYS A 36 -31.06 33.15 -15.08
CA CYS A 36 -29.80 33.17 -14.37
C CYS A 36 -28.99 31.87 -14.49
N GLY A 37 -29.45 30.88 -15.27
CA GLY A 37 -28.76 29.61 -15.44
C GLY A 37 -29.09 28.55 -14.38
N LYS A 38 -29.91 28.90 -13.39
CA LYS A 38 -30.37 27.97 -12.35
C LYS A 38 -31.35 26.94 -12.96
N ILE A 39 -31.33 25.72 -12.44
CA ILE A 39 -32.40 24.73 -12.63
C ILE A 39 -32.94 24.36 -11.26
N SER A 40 -34.26 24.33 -11.09
CA SER A 40 -34.90 23.81 -9.89
C SER A 40 -36.10 22.93 -10.22
N VAL A 41 -36.44 22.05 -9.28
CA VAL A 41 -37.53 21.09 -9.41
C VAL A 41 -38.57 21.43 -8.35
N HIS A 42 -39.80 21.66 -8.78
CA HIS A 42 -40.90 22.15 -7.92
C HIS A 42 -42.02 21.15 -7.86
N ASP A 43 -42.61 21.02 -6.67
CA ASP A 43 -43.91 20.38 -6.49
C ASP A 43 -45.02 21.15 -7.22
N ILE A 44 -45.97 20.47 -7.85
CA ILE A 44 -47.04 21.13 -8.62
C ILE A 44 -48.04 21.86 -7.73
N GLU A 45 -48.32 21.33 -6.54
CA GLU A 45 -49.37 21.87 -5.67
C GLU A 45 -48.87 23.08 -4.86
N MET A 46 -47.67 22.95 -4.29
CA MET A 46 -47.10 23.96 -3.39
C MET A 46 -46.08 24.88 -4.07
N PHE A 47 -45.59 24.51 -5.26
CA PHE A 47 -44.51 25.20 -5.97
C PHE A 47 -43.28 25.46 -5.08
N GLU A 48 -43.01 24.50 -4.19
CA GLU A 48 -41.83 24.49 -3.35
C GLU A 48 -40.72 23.68 -4.03
N ASP A 49 -39.48 24.15 -3.90
CA ASP A 49 -38.30 23.48 -4.46
C ASP A 49 -38.03 22.20 -3.67
N THR A 50 -38.48 21.07 -4.21
CA THR A 50 -38.50 19.76 -3.53
C THR A 50 -37.13 19.11 -3.46
N TYR A 51 -36.23 19.45 -4.38
CA TYR A 51 -34.90 18.85 -4.49
C TYR A 51 -33.77 19.81 -4.11
N GLY A 52 -34.11 20.97 -3.52
CA GLY A 52 -33.16 21.96 -3.03
C GLY A 52 -32.22 22.43 -4.13
N SER A 53 -32.70 23.26 -5.07
CA SER A 53 -31.93 23.91 -6.14
C SER A 53 -30.71 23.12 -6.59
N CYS A 54 -30.92 22.15 -7.48
CA CYS A 54 -29.97 21.08 -7.79
C CYS A 54 -28.57 21.50 -8.28
N THR A 55 -28.21 22.78 -8.39
CA THR A 55 -26.84 23.17 -8.70
C THR A 55 -26.42 24.44 -7.95
N ASN A 56 -25.42 24.35 -7.07
CA ASN A 56 -24.58 25.50 -6.71
C ASN A 56 -23.74 26.00 -7.91
N GLU A 57 -23.78 25.27 -9.02
CA GLU A 57 -23.13 25.57 -10.29
C GLU A 57 -24.20 26.08 -11.27
N LEU A 58 -24.23 27.39 -11.53
CA LEU A 58 -25.15 27.98 -12.50
C LEU A 58 -24.72 27.61 -13.93
N LEU A 59 -25.66 27.21 -14.78
CA LEU A 59 -25.38 26.97 -16.19
C LEU A 59 -25.23 28.30 -16.94
N HIS A 60 -24.37 28.33 -17.95
CA HIS A 60 -24.19 29.49 -18.81
C HIS A 60 -25.41 29.75 -19.71
N GLY A 61 -25.80 31.03 -19.74
CA GLY A 61 -26.86 31.53 -20.61
C GLY A 61 -28.25 31.11 -20.16
N ARG A 62 -29.09 30.77 -21.14
CA ARG A 62 -30.51 30.41 -20.94
C ARG A 62 -30.70 28.92 -21.22
N PRO A 63 -30.53 28.05 -20.20
CA PRO A 63 -30.55 26.62 -20.42
C PRO A 63 -31.94 26.14 -20.85
N ARG A 64 -31.96 25.08 -21.68
CA ARG A 64 -33.18 24.36 -22.08
C ARG A 64 -33.15 22.97 -21.48
N VAL A 65 -34.30 22.44 -21.08
CA VAL A 65 -34.40 21.12 -20.46
C VAL A 65 -35.29 20.20 -21.26
N SER A 66 -34.98 18.91 -21.22
CA SER A 66 -35.80 17.86 -21.81
C SER A 66 -35.68 16.60 -20.96
N THR A 67 -36.81 15.96 -20.69
CA THR A 67 -36.83 14.60 -20.14
C THR A 67 -36.83 13.58 -21.28
N SER A 68 -36.35 12.37 -20.99
CA SER A 68 -36.31 11.27 -21.96
C SER A 68 -36.75 9.98 -21.28
N LEU A 69 -37.50 9.14 -22.00
CA LEU A 69 -37.93 7.82 -21.51
C LEU A 69 -36.75 6.84 -21.33
N THR A 70 -35.61 7.12 -21.96
CA THR A 70 -34.42 6.25 -21.92
C THR A 70 -33.37 6.69 -20.90
N PHE A 71 -33.57 7.81 -20.21
CA PHE A 71 -32.62 8.38 -19.27
C PHE A 71 -33.32 8.70 -17.95
N GLU A 72 -32.85 8.09 -16.86
CA GLU A 72 -33.40 8.29 -15.51
C GLU A 72 -32.97 9.66 -14.94
N GLY A 73 -33.61 10.73 -15.43
CA GLY A 73 -33.30 12.11 -15.07
C GLY A 73 -33.71 13.08 -16.18
N TYR A 74 -33.00 14.19 -16.30
CA TYR A 74 -33.24 15.20 -17.33
C TYR A 74 -31.96 15.64 -18.03
N LEU A 75 -32.09 16.03 -19.29
CA LEU A 75 -31.03 16.62 -20.08
C LEU A 75 -31.16 18.14 -20.02
N ALA A 76 -30.05 18.83 -19.80
CA ALA A 76 -29.96 20.29 -19.85
C ALA A 76 -29.00 20.71 -20.97
N LEU A 77 -29.49 21.54 -21.90
CA LEU A 77 -28.68 22.16 -22.94
C LEU A 77 -28.26 23.55 -22.48
N GLU A 78 -26.97 23.70 -22.24
CA GLU A 78 -26.30 24.96 -21.93
C GLU A 78 -25.80 25.62 -23.22
N CYS A 79 -25.85 26.95 -23.26
CA CYS A 79 -25.32 27.75 -24.37
C CYS A 79 -24.46 28.89 -23.84
N GLU A 80 -23.15 28.69 -23.90
CA GLU A 80 -22.15 29.69 -23.55
C GLU A 80 -21.87 30.57 -24.77
N LEU A 81 -21.98 31.89 -24.60
CA LEU A 81 -21.64 32.88 -25.62
C LEU A 81 -20.23 33.40 -25.33
N VAL A 82 -19.29 33.13 -26.22
CA VAL A 82 -17.91 33.60 -26.12
C VAL A 82 -17.67 34.65 -27.20
N PHE A 83 -17.21 35.83 -26.80
CA PHE A 83 -16.78 36.87 -27.72
C PHE A 83 -15.35 36.57 -28.16
N VAL A 84 -15.11 36.55 -29.47
CA VAL A 84 -13.81 36.24 -30.05
C VAL A 84 -13.26 37.48 -30.72
N SER A 85 -12.04 37.87 -30.35
CA SER A 85 -11.34 38.97 -31.00
C SER A 85 -11.10 38.65 -32.49
N PRO A 86 -11.27 39.62 -33.42
CA PRO A 86 -11.10 39.40 -34.86
C PRO A 86 -9.68 38.97 -35.26
N ASN A 87 -8.68 39.04 -34.36
CA ASN A 87 -7.31 38.62 -34.61
C ASN A 87 -7.02 37.13 -34.31
N GLY A 88 -8.01 36.35 -33.88
CA GLY A 88 -7.87 34.89 -33.76
C GLY A 88 -7.09 34.41 -32.52
N ASP A 89 -6.80 35.29 -31.56
CA ASP A 89 -6.22 34.90 -30.28
C ASP A 89 -7.33 34.34 -29.36
N GLU A 90 -7.32 33.02 -29.14
CA GLU A 90 -8.33 32.27 -28.37
C GLU A 90 -8.37 32.59 -26.86
N MET A 91 -7.54 33.51 -26.35
CA MET A 91 -7.45 33.85 -24.92
C MET A 91 -7.76 35.32 -24.57
N ALA A 92 -8.18 36.14 -25.53
CA ALA A 92 -8.70 37.47 -25.21
C ALA A 92 -10.21 37.37 -24.97
N ILE A 93 -10.59 37.09 -23.72
CA ILE A 93 -11.92 37.47 -23.24
C ILE A 93 -11.88 39.00 -23.25
N ASP A 94 -12.63 39.64 -24.16
CA ASP A 94 -12.93 41.06 -24.03
C ASP A 94 -13.70 41.21 -22.71
N GLU A 95 -13.00 41.61 -21.65
CA GLU A 95 -13.62 42.06 -20.41
C GLU A 95 -14.57 43.20 -20.77
N ASP A 96 -15.86 42.91 -20.62
CA ASP A 96 -16.99 43.83 -20.54
C ASP A 96 -16.87 45.17 -21.31
N GLU A 97 -17.61 45.26 -22.40
CA GLU A 97 -17.95 46.53 -23.07
C GLU A 97 -18.80 47.48 -22.16
N ASP A 98 -18.98 47.16 -20.88
CA ASP A 98 -19.59 48.02 -19.86
C ASP A 98 -18.61 49.09 -19.30
N GLY A 99 -17.36 49.09 -19.74
CA GLY A 99 -16.34 50.08 -19.38
C GLY A 99 -16.39 51.41 -20.17
N LYS A 100 -17.29 51.57 -21.15
CA LYS A 100 -17.45 52.86 -21.85
C LYS A 100 -18.14 53.85 -20.93
N SER A 101 -17.39 54.86 -20.49
CA SER A 101 -17.91 55.98 -19.70
C SER A 101 -19.18 56.55 -20.36
N VAL A 102 -20.18 56.94 -19.56
CA VAL A 102 -21.39 57.63 -20.03
C VAL A 102 -21.03 58.85 -20.91
N LEU A 103 -19.85 59.43 -20.69
CA LEU A 103 -19.30 60.54 -21.49
C LEU A 103 -18.86 60.11 -22.90
N ASP A 104 -18.39 58.88 -23.08
CA ASP A 104 -17.98 58.35 -24.39
C ASP A 104 -19.21 57.97 -25.23
N ALA A 105 -20.22 57.35 -24.61
CA ALA A 105 -21.49 57.05 -25.28
C ALA A 105 -22.24 58.32 -25.72
N THR A 106 -22.21 59.38 -24.90
CA THR A 106 -22.80 60.68 -25.27
C THR A 106 -21.99 61.42 -26.34
N SER A 107 -20.66 61.31 -26.31
CA SER A 107 -19.77 61.85 -27.35
C SER A 107 -19.99 61.18 -28.71
N GLU A 108 -20.13 59.85 -28.75
CA GLU A 108 -20.46 59.11 -29.98
C GLU A 108 -21.83 59.51 -30.54
N TYR A 109 -22.84 59.69 -29.66
CA TYR A 109 -24.16 60.16 -30.07
C TYR A 109 -24.13 61.59 -30.64
N ILE A 110 -23.40 62.50 -30.00
CA ILE A 110 -23.23 63.88 -30.49
C ILE A 110 -22.55 63.88 -31.86
N LYS A 111 -21.50 63.08 -32.06
CA LYS A 111 -20.83 62.95 -33.36
C LYS A 111 -21.78 62.43 -34.45
N ALA A 112 -22.58 61.41 -34.14
CA ALA A 112 -23.57 60.87 -35.07
C ALA A 112 -24.64 61.93 -35.46
N VAL A 113 -25.10 62.73 -34.50
CA VAL A 113 -26.06 63.82 -34.74
C VAL A 113 -25.43 64.96 -35.55
N VAL A 114 -24.19 65.36 -35.25
CA VAL A 114 -23.47 66.41 -36.00
C VAL A 114 -23.21 65.96 -37.44
N TYR A 115 -22.82 64.70 -37.66
CA TYR A 115 -22.69 64.15 -39.01
C TYR A 115 -24.00 64.22 -39.79
N PHE A 116 -25.11 63.76 -39.18
CA PHE A 116 -26.42 63.79 -39.84
C PHE A 116 -26.88 65.21 -40.22
N LEU A 117 -26.53 66.21 -39.41
CA LEU A 117 -26.93 67.60 -39.65
C LEU A 117 -26.02 68.36 -40.62
N THR A 118 -24.74 68.00 -40.68
CA THR A 118 -23.72 68.78 -41.40
C THR A 118 -23.17 68.08 -42.63
N ASP A 119 -23.42 66.77 -42.77
CA ASP A 119 -22.83 65.88 -43.79
C ASP A 119 -21.29 65.98 -43.87
N SER A 120 -20.66 66.46 -42.79
CA SER A 120 -19.23 66.70 -42.72
C SER A 120 -18.48 65.39 -42.47
N VAL A 121 -17.52 65.10 -43.35
CA VAL A 121 -16.71 63.88 -43.35
C VAL A 121 -15.94 63.69 -42.04
N GLU A 122 -15.66 64.77 -41.30
CA GLU A 122 -14.93 64.74 -40.02
C GLU A 122 -15.72 64.10 -38.87
N PHE A 123 -17.05 64.01 -38.97
CA PHE A 123 -17.91 63.50 -37.91
C PHE A 123 -18.51 62.13 -38.21
N ILE A 124 -18.10 61.46 -39.29
CA ILE A 124 -18.56 60.10 -39.63
C ILE A 124 -18.33 59.19 -38.41
N PRO A 125 -19.39 58.60 -37.83
CA PRO A 125 -19.23 57.68 -36.71
C PRO A 125 -18.42 56.47 -37.18
N ALA A 126 -17.43 56.07 -36.38
CA ALA A 126 -16.59 54.93 -36.72
C ALA A 126 -17.48 53.67 -36.88
N PRO A 127 -17.27 52.85 -37.92
CA PRO A 127 -17.99 51.60 -38.05
C PRO A 127 -17.68 50.74 -36.81
N LYS A 128 -18.72 50.25 -36.13
CA LYS A 128 -18.52 49.29 -35.03
C LYS A 128 -17.79 48.07 -35.60
N PRO A 129 -16.69 47.61 -34.99
CA PRO A 129 -15.99 46.43 -35.47
C PRO A 129 -16.96 45.23 -35.44
N ASN A 130 -16.87 44.36 -36.44
CA ASN A 130 -17.66 43.14 -36.46
C ASN A 130 -17.25 42.27 -35.26
N GLN A 131 -18.11 42.18 -34.26
CA GLN A 131 -17.87 41.34 -33.10
C GLN A 131 -18.17 39.88 -33.49
N LEU A 132 -17.14 39.04 -33.53
CA LEU A 132 -17.31 37.62 -33.81
C LEU A 132 -17.80 36.93 -32.53
N THR A 133 -19.03 36.43 -32.55
CA THR A 133 -19.57 35.64 -31.43
C THR A 133 -19.47 34.16 -31.74
N ARG A 134 -18.87 33.38 -30.84
CA ARG A 134 -18.91 31.92 -30.85
C ARG A 134 -19.94 31.43 -29.83
N ARG A 135 -20.77 30.47 -30.22
CA ARG A 135 -21.68 29.77 -29.29
C ARG A 135 -21.16 28.37 -29.03
N ILE A 136 -20.98 28.03 -27.77
CA ILE A 136 -20.60 26.70 -27.33
C ILE A 136 -21.83 26.06 -26.71
N TYR A 137 -22.27 24.96 -27.29
CA TYR A 137 -23.41 24.18 -26.80
C TYR A 137 -22.90 22.97 -26.03
N ARG A 138 -23.38 22.77 -24.80
CA ARG A 138 -23.04 21.60 -23.97
C ARG A 138 -24.33 20.90 -23.54
N LEU A 139 -24.40 19.60 -23.78
CA LEU A 139 -25.53 18.78 -23.34
C LEU A 139 -25.14 18.04 -22.06
N LEU A 140 -25.79 18.38 -20.96
CA LEU A 140 -25.54 17.82 -19.63
C LEU A 140 -26.66 16.83 -19.28
N GLY A 141 -26.29 15.62 -18.88
CA GLY A 141 -27.24 14.63 -18.35
C GLY A 141 -27.26 14.66 -16.82
N ILE A 142 -28.37 15.11 -16.24
CA ILE A 142 -28.57 15.14 -14.79
C ILE A 142 -29.39 13.92 -14.40
N LYS A 143 -28.69 12.90 -13.92
CA LYS A 143 -29.29 11.64 -13.48
C LYS A 143 -29.83 11.79 -12.05
N ALA A 144 -31.02 11.23 -11.77
CA ALA A 144 -31.45 10.99 -10.40
C ALA A 144 -30.60 9.86 -9.81
N VAL A 145 -30.00 10.11 -8.64
CA VAL A 145 -29.06 9.18 -7.98
C VAL A 145 -29.46 9.08 -6.52
N THR A 146 -29.45 7.88 -5.96
CA THR A 146 -29.76 7.70 -4.54
C THR A 146 -28.66 8.31 -3.65
N PRO A 147 -28.95 8.69 -2.40
CA PRO A 147 -27.92 9.15 -1.47
C PRO A 147 -26.76 8.16 -1.33
N GLU A 148 -27.04 6.85 -1.35
CA GLU A 148 -26.03 5.79 -1.26
C GLU A 148 -25.12 5.75 -2.50
N GLU A 149 -25.70 5.82 -3.71
CA GLU A 149 -24.94 5.84 -4.95
C GLU A 149 -24.06 7.10 -5.05
N ARG A 150 -24.61 8.26 -4.64
CA ARG A 150 -23.86 9.52 -4.60
C ARG A 150 -22.75 9.49 -3.56
N PHE A 151 -23.00 8.88 -2.41
CA PHE A 151 -22.01 8.66 -1.35
C PHE A 151 -20.83 7.84 -1.86
N LEU A 152 -21.09 6.68 -2.48
CA LEU A 152 -20.05 5.83 -3.06
C LEU A 152 -19.25 6.57 -4.14
N ARG A 153 -19.94 7.33 -5.01
CA ARG A 153 -19.27 8.15 -6.02
C ARG A 153 -18.35 9.22 -5.40
N TYR A 154 -18.76 9.86 -4.31
CA TYR A 154 -17.90 10.82 -3.60
C TYR A 154 -16.69 10.15 -2.96
N LEU A 155 -16.83 8.92 -2.43
CA LEU A 155 -15.71 8.14 -1.93
C LEU A 155 -14.72 7.79 -3.06
N ASP A 156 -15.21 7.39 -4.22
CA ASP A 156 -14.37 7.04 -5.38
C ASP A 156 -13.62 8.26 -5.93
N MET A 157 -14.27 9.43 -5.92
CA MET A 157 -13.67 10.70 -6.34
C MET A 157 -12.74 11.32 -5.27
N GLY A 158 -12.70 10.79 -4.04
CA GLY A 158 -11.91 11.35 -2.94
C GLY A 158 -12.50 12.63 -2.31
N HIS A 159 -13.79 12.92 -2.53
CA HIS A 159 -14.49 14.04 -1.90
C HIS A 159 -15.02 13.68 -0.51
N PHE A 160 -14.11 13.40 0.42
CA PHE A 160 -14.45 12.87 1.74
C PHE A 160 -15.34 13.80 2.58
N ASP A 161 -15.14 15.12 2.53
CA ASP A 161 -15.97 16.07 3.29
C ASP A 161 -17.43 16.05 2.83
N LYS A 162 -17.65 15.98 1.50
CA LYS A 162 -18.99 15.86 0.91
C LYS A 162 -19.62 14.50 1.22
N ALA A 163 -18.82 13.43 1.20
CA ALA A 163 -19.28 12.10 1.58
C ALA A 163 -19.69 12.05 3.06
N LEU A 164 -18.88 12.63 3.96
CA LEU A 164 -19.16 12.70 5.39
C LEU A 164 -20.41 13.53 5.71
N TYR A 165 -20.56 14.68 5.04
CA TYR A 165 -21.78 15.48 5.13
C TYR A 165 -23.02 14.68 4.69
N LEU A 166 -22.94 13.98 3.56
CA LEU A 166 -24.03 13.17 3.04
C LEU A 166 -24.35 11.99 3.96
N ALA A 167 -23.32 11.37 4.55
CA ALA A 167 -23.49 10.28 5.51
C ALA A 167 -24.24 10.73 6.77
N ARG A 168 -23.87 11.88 7.33
CA ARG A 168 -24.57 12.46 8.50
C ARG A 168 -26.00 12.86 8.20
N MET A 169 -26.25 13.41 7.02
CA MET A 169 -27.59 13.84 6.59
C MET A 169 -28.54 12.65 6.38
N HIS A 170 -28.03 11.53 5.86
CA HIS A 170 -28.84 10.36 5.50
C HIS A 170 -28.60 9.12 6.39
N ASN A 171 -27.93 9.27 7.54
CA ASN A 171 -27.54 8.18 8.44
C ASN A 171 -26.82 7.02 7.73
N LEU A 172 -25.94 7.33 6.78
CA LEU A 172 -25.08 6.34 6.14
C LEU A 172 -23.84 6.07 7.02
N ASP A 173 -23.18 4.94 6.76
CA ASP A 173 -22.02 4.51 7.54
C ASP A 173 -20.80 5.44 7.33
N GLU A 174 -20.54 6.30 8.31
CA GLU A 174 -19.38 7.20 8.36
C GLU A 174 -18.05 6.43 8.36
N ASN A 175 -18.02 5.19 8.88
CA ASN A 175 -16.79 4.40 8.92
C ASN A 175 -16.22 4.19 7.51
N LYS A 176 -17.07 4.01 6.49
CA LYS A 176 -16.62 3.83 5.10
C LYS A 176 -15.80 5.01 4.58
N VAL A 177 -16.08 6.23 5.06
CA VAL A 177 -15.30 7.43 4.71
C VAL A 177 -13.89 7.31 5.31
N PHE A 178 -13.80 7.06 6.61
CA PHE A 178 -12.53 6.93 7.32
C PHE A 178 -11.71 5.73 6.85
N GLN A 179 -12.35 4.59 6.59
CA GLN A 179 -11.74 3.40 6.00
C GLN A 179 -11.12 3.71 4.62
N ARG A 180 -11.84 4.47 3.79
CA ARG A 180 -11.33 4.89 2.48
C ARG A 180 -10.18 5.88 2.61
N GLN A 181 -10.28 6.87 3.50
CA GLN A 181 -9.20 7.80 3.80
C GLN A 181 -7.94 7.09 4.30
N TRP A 182 -8.09 6.12 5.20
CA TRP A 182 -7.01 5.25 5.66
C TRP A 182 -6.35 4.48 4.50
N SER A 183 -7.15 3.88 3.61
CA SER A 183 -6.61 3.05 2.52
C SER A 183 -5.71 3.80 1.53
N VAL A 184 -5.99 5.10 1.29
CA VAL A 184 -5.31 5.94 0.29
C VAL A 184 -4.09 6.64 0.87
N ASN A 185 -4.10 6.93 2.17
CA ASN A 185 -3.02 7.68 2.80
C ASN A 185 -1.90 6.75 3.30
N ILE A 186 -0.70 7.32 3.42
CA ILE A 186 0.44 6.64 4.03
C ILE A 186 0.20 6.43 5.53
N VAL A 187 0.76 5.36 6.08
CA VAL A 187 0.65 5.08 7.51
C VAL A 187 1.59 5.99 8.29
N SER A 188 1.04 6.75 9.24
CA SER A 188 1.75 7.69 10.09
C SER A 188 1.00 7.90 11.40
N SER A 189 1.66 8.45 12.42
CA SER A 189 1.01 8.81 13.69
C SER A 189 -0.20 9.75 13.49
N PHE A 190 -0.15 10.63 12.49
CA PHE A 190 -1.25 11.53 12.14
C PHE A 190 -2.43 10.76 11.52
N THR A 191 -2.18 9.95 10.49
CA THR A 191 -3.23 9.23 9.77
C THR A 191 -3.88 8.13 10.62
N ILE A 192 -3.14 7.53 11.55
CA ILE A 192 -3.69 6.61 12.55
C ILE A 192 -4.71 7.34 13.44
N LYS A 193 -4.35 8.51 14.00
CA LYS A 193 -5.24 9.28 14.89
C LYS A 193 -6.46 9.85 14.17
N GLU A 194 -6.26 10.40 12.98
CA GLU A 194 -7.35 11.05 12.24
C GLU A 194 -8.34 10.04 11.65
N PHE A 195 -7.85 8.91 11.13
CA PHE A 195 -8.68 7.98 10.36
C PHE A 195 -8.91 6.67 11.09
N LEU A 196 -7.85 5.97 11.51
CA LEU A 196 -7.97 4.62 12.07
C LEU A 196 -8.60 4.61 13.48
N GLU A 197 -8.32 5.63 14.29
CA GLU A 197 -8.91 5.80 15.62
C GLU A 197 -10.40 6.20 15.55
N SER A 198 -10.78 6.96 14.52
CA SER A 198 -12.15 7.42 14.24
C SER A 198 -13.10 6.31 13.77
N VAL A 199 -12.59 5.14 13.39
CA VAL A 199 -13.44 4.00 12.99
C VAL A 199 -13.98 3.28 14.22
N HIS A 200 -15.30 3.09 14.26
CA HIS A 200 -16.00 2.46 15.38
C HIS A 200 -16.00 0.93 15.31
N ASP A 201 -15.81 0.35 14.12
CA ASP A 201 -15.69 -1.09 13.94
C ASP A 201 -14.33 -1.60 14.43
N GLU A 202 -14.30 -2.05 15.68
CA GLU A 202 -13.09 -2.53 16.33
C GLU A 202 -12.48 -3.77 15.62
N ALA A 203 -13.32 -4.66 15.08
CA ALA A 203 -12.83 -5.85 14.39
C ALA A 203 -12.08 -5.47 13.11
N TRP A 204 -12.64 -4.52 12.34
CA TRP A 204 -12.00 -3.98 11.15
C TRP A 204 -10.67 -3.27 11.49
N VAL A 205 -10.63 -2.46 12.55
CA VAL A 205 -9.39 -1.77 12.95
C VAL A 205 -8.29 -2.77 13.35
N LEU A 206 -8.62 -3.80 14.12
CA LEU A 206 -7.66 -4.84 14.51
C LEU A 206 -7.14 -5.62 13.29
N GLN A 207 -8.03 -5.90 12.33
CA GLN A 207 -7.63 -6.51 11.06
C GLN A 207 -6.64 -5.60 10.32
N GLU A 208 -6.90 -4.31 10.20
CA GLU A 208 -5.99 -3.37 9.53
C GLU A 208 -4.62 -3.26 10.20
N CYS A 209 -4.56 -3.28 11.54
CA CYS A 209 -3.29 -3.31 12.27
C CYS A 209 -2.41 -4.53 11.90
N THR A 210 -3.02 -5.63 11.45
CA THR A 210 -2.30 -6.87 11.08
C THR A 210 -2.16 -7.06 9.58
N SER A 211 -3.09 -6.58 8.77
CA SER A 211 -3.09 -6.73 7.31
C SER A 211 -2.20 -5.67 6.64
N ARG A 212 -2.31 -4.40 7.05
CA ARG A 212 -1.60 -3.28 6.45
C ARG A 212 -0.11 -3.36 6.79
N VAL A 213 0.73 -3.17 5.78
CA VAL A 213 2.15 -2.94 5.96
C VAL A 213 2.39 -1.46 5.66
N ALA A 214 3.05 -0.76 6.56
CA ALA A 214 3.33 0.66 6.39
C ALA A 214 4.51 0.89 5.45
N GLU A 215 4.46 2.01 4.74
CA GLU A 215 5.45 2.40 3.72
C GLU A 215 6.78 2.87 4.35
N THR A 216 6.77 3.25 5.63
CA THR A 216 7.93 3.75 6.36
C THR A 216 8.19 2.95 7.64
N VAL A 217 9.43 2.99 8.12
CA VAL A 217 9.84 2.34 9.37
C VAL A 217 9.07 2.94 10.55
N GLU A 218 8.96 4.26 10.60
CA GLU A 218 8.22 4.98 11.63
C GLU A 218 6.73 4.64 11.60
N GLY A 219 6.16 4.50 10.40
CA GLY A 219 4.76 4.10 10.21
C GLY A 219 4.47 2.69 10.74
N ILE A 220 5.38 1.74 10.52
CA ILE A 220 5.24 0.39 11.10
C ILE A 220 5.26 0.45 12.63
N GLU A 221 6.23 1.16 13.20
CA GLU A 221 6.38 1.22 14.66
C GLU A 221 5.16 1.86 15.33
N GLU A 222 4.63 2.93 14.75
CA GLU A 222 3.39 3.56 15.22
C GLU A 222 2.18 2.63 15.06
N LEU A 223 2.07 1.88 13.96
CA LEU A 223 0.97 0.94 13.75
C LEU A 223 1.03 -0.24 14.74
N PHE A 224 2.22 -0.79 14.99
CA PHE A 224 2.41 -1.82 16.01
C PHE A 224 2.08 -1.31 17.40
N LYS A 225 2.54 -0.10 17.74
CA LYS A 225 2.23 0.53 19.03
C LYS A 225 0.72 0.69 19.21
N PHE A 226 0.04 1.27 18.23
CA PHE A 226 -1.41 1.48 18.26
C PHE A 226 -2.18 0.15 18.41
N GLY A 227 -1.83 -0.88 17.63
CA GLY A 227 -2.46 -2.20 17.74
C GLY A 227 -2.18 -2.89 19.08
N LEU A 228 -0.96 -2.80 19.61
CA LEU A 228 -0.59 -3.39 20.90
C LEU A 228 -1.26 -2.69 22.08
N GLU A 229 -1.42 -1.37 22.04
CA GLU A 229 -2.17 -0.59 23.04
C GLU A 229 -3.64 -1.02 23.07
N ARG A 230 -4.31 -1.14 21.91
CA ARG A 230 -5.71 -1.59 21.83
C ARG A 230 -5.93 -3.04 22.30
N THR A 231 -4.89 -3.85 22.21
CA THR A 231 -4.89 -5.26 22.63
C THR A 231 -4.21 -5.48 23.97
N GLU A 232 -4.02 -4.45 24.80
CA GLU A 232 -3.54 -4.64 26.16
C GLU A 232 -4.53 -5.44 27.02
N PHE A 233 -4.01 -6.16 28.01
CA PHE A 233 -4.80 -7.00 28.92
C PHE A 233 -6.02 -6.25 29.48
N ARG A 234 -5.81 -5.04 30.01
CA ARG A 234 -6.87 -4.19 30.56
C ARG A 234 -7.97 -3.84 29.54
N ASN A 235 -7.60 -3.67 28.27
CA ASN A 235 -8.54 -3.31 27.20
C ASN A 235 -9.35 -4.52 26.69
N ILE A 236 -8.86 -5.73 26.93
CA ILE A 236 -9.55 -7.00 26.60
C ILE A 236 -10.45 -7.45 27.76
N PHE A 237 -9.99 -7.22 28.99
CA PHE A 237 -10.53 -7.76 30.23
C PHE A 237 -11.01 -6.65 31.18
N GLN A 238 -11.69 -5.63 30.64
CA GLN A 238 -12.09 -4.39 31.35
C GLN A 238 -12.88 -4.61 32.67
N ASN A 239 -13.55 -5.76 32.83
CA ASN A 239 -14.41 -6.08 33.97
C ASN A 239 -13.77 -7.00 35.03
N SER A 240 -12.53 -7.40 34.80
CA SER A 240 -11.83 -8.44 35.55
C SER A 240 -10.78 -7.78 36.42
N SER A 241 -10.67 -8.21 37.68
CA SER A 241 -9.74 -7.57 38.62
C SER A 241 -8.31 -7.63 38.05
N GLU A 242 -7.50 -6.59 38.25
CA GLU A 242 -6.14 -6.47 37.68
C GLU A 242 -5.17 -7.64 38.05
N ASN A 243 -5.63 -8.56 38.90
CA ASN A 243 -4.90 -9.74 39.39
C ASN A 243 -5.55 -11.07 38.97
N GLU A 244 -6.39 -11.10 37.95
CA GLU A 244 -6.81 -12.39 37.39
C GLU A 244 -5.59 -13.11 36.82
N ASP A 245 -5.35 -14.31 37.35
CA ASP A 245 -4.27 -15.16 36.91
C ASP A 245 -4.55 -15.58 35.45
N VAL A 246 -3.63 -15.28 34.54
CA VAL A 246 -3.76 -15.59 33.12
C VAL A 246 -3.97 -17.10 32.90
N ASP A 247 -3.43 -17.92 33.80
CA ASP A 247 -3.57 -19.37 33.79
C ASP A 247 -5.01 -19.83 34.02
N SER A 248 -5.86 -19.00 34.62
CA SER A 248 -7.27 -19.29 34.89
C SER A 248 -8.22 -18.97 33.72
N ILE A 249 -7.71 -18.34 32.66
CA ILE A 249 -8.52 -17.91 31.51
C ILE A 249 -8.65 -19.07 30.51
N PHE A 250 -9.88 -19.57 30.34
CA PHE A 250 -10.21 -20.58 29.33
C PHE A 250 -10.63 -19.91 28.01
N VAL A 251 -10.13 -20.39 26.88
CA VAL A 251 -10.43 -19.80 25.56
C VAL A 251 -11.91 -19.91 25.22
N GLU A 252 -12.56 -21.01 25.61
CA GLU A 252 -13.96 -21.30 25.32
C GLU A 252 -14.94 -20.33 26.01
N SER A 253 -14.52 -19.66 27.08
CA SER A 253 -15.36 -18.68 27.79
C SER A 253 -15.26 -17.27 27.22
N LEU A 254 -14.32 -17.02 26.30
CA LEU A 254 -14.07 -15.71 25.72
C LEU A 254 -15.05 -15.38 24.59
N SER A 255 -15.49 -14.11 24.55
CA SER A 255 -16.25 -13.58 23.40
C SER A 255 -15.42 -13.57 22.12
N GLU A 256 -16.09 -13.57 20.96
CA GLU A 256 -15.43 -13.51 19.65
C GLU A 256 -14.48 -12.30 19.52
N LEU A 257 -14.88 -11.15 20.05
CA LEU A 257 -14.07 -9.93 20.04
C LEU A 257 -12.83 -10.06 20.94
N GLN A 258 -12.95 -10.69 22.12
CA GLN A 258 -11.79 -10.96 22.99
C GLN A 258 -10.81 -11.92 22.34
N GLN A 259 -11.32 -13.01 21.73
CA GLN A 259 -10.49 -13.94 20.97
C GLN A 259 -9.78 -13.22 19.82
N LEU A 260 -10.48 -12.36 19.07
CA LEU A 260 -9.90 -11.56 18.01
C LEU A 260 -8.78 -10.65 18.52
N LYS A 261 -8.97 -9.96 19.65
CA LYS A 261 -7.94 -9.11 20.26
C LYS A 261 -6.70 -9.91 20.68
N ILE A 262 -6.87 -11.08 21.28
CA ILE A 262 -5.76 -11.96 21.67
C ILE A 262 -5.00 -12.46 20.44
N LYS A 263 -5.72 -12.94 19.41
CA LYS A 263 -5.14 -13.34 18.11
C LYS A 263 -4.35 -12.20 17.49
N THR A 264 -4.92 -11.00 17.51
CA THR A 264 -4.30 -9.79 16.98
C THR A 264 -3.01 -9.48 17.73
N ARG A 265 -3.01 -9.50 19.07
CA ARG A 265 -1.81 -9.25 19.89
C ARG A 265 -0.70 -10.25 19.57
N LEU A 266 -1.02 -11.54 19.53
CA LEU A 266 -0.07 -12.60 19.18
C LEU A 266 0.58 -12.34 17.81
N LEU A 267 -0.25 -12.00 16.81
CA LEU A 267 0.23 -11.76 15.45
C LEU A 267 1.07 -10.48 15.36
N LEU A 268 0.67 -9.40 16.03
CA LEU A 268 1.44 -8.16 16.11
C LEU A 268 2.79 -8.38 16.79
N LEU A 269 2.85 -9.15 17.87
CA LEU A 269 4.11 -9.49 18.54
C LEU A 269 5.04 -10.31 17.62
N ARG A 270 4.51 -11.30 16.89
CA ARG A 270 5.27 -12.06 15.88
C ARG A 270 5.83 -11.15 14.79
N TYR A 271 5.00 -10.27 14.23
CA TYR A 271 5.43 -9.35 13.17
C TYR A 271 6.43 -8.31 13.68
N ARG A 272 6.22 -7.77 14.88
CA ARG A 272 7.15 -6.84 15.52
C ARG A 272 8.50 -7.50 15.77
N PHE A 273 8.53 -8.72 16.27
CA PHE A 273 9.76 -9.48 16.45
C PHE A 273 10.54 -9.61 15.13
N LYS A 274 9.88 -10.06 14.05
CA LYS A 274 10.52 -10.18 12.72
C LYS A 274 10.95 -8.83 12.16
N PHE A 275 10.22 -7.77 12.45
CA PHE A 275 10.59 -6.42 12.06
C PHE A 275 11.87 -5.94 12.75
N GLU A 276 12.05 -6.23 14.04
CA GLU A 276 13.30 -5.93 14.75
C GLU A 276 14.50 -6.64 14.10
N ILE A 277 14.34 -7.93 13.76
CA ILE A 277 15.36 -8.68 13.03
C ILE A 277 15.65 -8.05 11.67
N TYR A 278 14.61 -7.70 10.91
CA TYR A 278 14.75 -7.04 9.62
C TYR A 278 15.48 -5.69 9.74
N LYS A 279 15.18 -4.89 10.77
CA LYS A 279 15.91 -3.65 11.07
C LYS A 279 17.39 -3.89 11.35
N LEU A 280 17.75 -4.94 12.08
CA LEU A 280 19.15 -5.28 12.32
C LEU A 280 19.87 -5.62 11.01
N ILE A 281 19.24 -6.42 10.15
CA ILE A 281 19.76 -6.78 8.81
C ILE A 281 19.97 -5.52 7.96
N MET A 282 18.98 -4.62 7.93
CA MET A 282 19.08 -3.36 7.21
C MET A 282 20.19 -2.45 7.77
N LYS A 283 20.41 -2.42 9.08
CA LYS A 283 21.46 -1.60 9.70
C LYS A 283 22.86 -2.06 9.30
N GLU A 284 23.14 -3.36 9.30
CA GLU A 284 24.41 -3.88 8.79
C GLU A 284 24.56 -3.65 7.28
N GLY A 285 23.46 -3.82 6.54
CA GLY A 285 23.37 -3.57 5.10
C GLY A 285 23.35 -2.10 4.69
N SER A 286 23.22 -1.15 5.61
CA SER A 286 23.12 0.28 5.29
C SER A 286 24.39 0.82 4.63
N ASN A 287 25.54 0.22 4.93
CA ASN A 287 26.80 0.51 4.23
C ASN A 287 26.77 0.11 2.74
N GLN A 288 25.80 -0.72 2.33
CA GLN A 288 25.55 -1.20 0.97
C GLN A 288 24.33 -0.52 0.32
N GLY A 289 23.74 0.49 0.98
CA GLY A 289 22.60 1.25 0.45
C GLY A 289 21.24 0.56 0.58
N LEU A 290 21.12 -0.50 1.40
CA LEU A 290 19.84 -1.14 1.68
C LEU A 290 18.89 -0.19 2.41
N GLN A 291 17.68 -0.05 1.86
CA GLN A 291 16.58 0.72 2.44
C GLN A 291 15.42 -0.20 2.81
N TYR A 292 14.51 0.33 3.63
CA TYR A 292 13.29 -0.38 3.98
C TYR A 292 12.42 -0.62 2.73
N ASP A 293 12.04 -1.89 2.53
CA ASP A 293 11.13 -2.33 1.48
C ASP A 293 9.87 -2.94 2.10
N MET A 294 8.75 -2.25 1.91
CA MET A 294 7.44 -2.63 2.41
C MET A 294 6.92 -3.94 1.83
N GLU A 295 7.11 -4.16 0.53
CA GLU A 295 6.63 -5.38 -0.13
C GLU A 295 7.46 -6.59 0.32
N TRP A 296 8.77 -6.38 0.49
CA TRP A 296 9.68 -7.41 0.97
C TRP A 296 9.35 -7.80 2.41
N PHE A 297 9.26 -6.83 3.32
CA PHE A 297 8.89 -7.11 4.70
C PHE A 297 7.49 -7.74 4.80
N GLY A 298 6.55 -7.29 3.96
CA GLY A 298 5.21 -7.87 3.85
C GLY A 298 5.21 -9.37 3.54
N LYS A 299 6.15 -9.84 2.71
CA LYS A 299 6.35 -11.27 2.39
C LYS A 299 7.09 -12.03 3.48
N LEU A 300 8.09 -11.40 4.13
CA LEU A 300 8.90 -12.05 5.15
C LEU A 300 8.13 -12.27 6.45
N ARG A 301 7.34 -11.28 6.90
CA ARG A 301 6.66 -11.33 8.19
C ARG A 301 5.68 -12.52 8.34
N THR A 302 5.17 -13.04 7.22
CA THR A 302 4.24 -14.18 7.20
C THR A 302 4.94 -15.54 7.13
N LYS A 303 6.26 -15.59 7.04
CA LYS A 303 7.05 -16.84 6.92
C LYS A 303 7.67 -17.23 8.25
N HIS A 304 7.87 -18.53 8.46
CA HIS A 304 8.63 -19.02 9.60
C HIS A 304 10.06 -18.46 9.58
N ILE A 305 10.63 -18.14 10.74
CA ILE A 305 11.94 -17.47 10.84
C ILE A 305 13.08 -18.26 10.17
N ALA A 306 13.05 -19.59 10.24
CA ALA A 306 14.01 -20.44 9.52
C ALA A 306 13.86 -20.33 7.99
N GLU A 307 12.64 -20.12 7.49
CA GLU A 307 12.42 -19.88 6.05
C GLU A 307 12.96 -18.52 5.62
N ILE A 308 12.83 -17.50 6.49
CA ILE A 308 13.46 -16.19 6.26
C ILE A 308 14.99 -16.34 6.17
N ALA A 309 15.61 -17.12 7.06
CA ALA A 309 17.04 -17.41 7.01
C ALA A 309 17.43 -18.14 5.71
N ILE A 310 16.64 -19.11 5.26
CA ILE A 310 16.85 -19.81 3.99
C ILE A 310 16.76 -18.84 2.78
N ILE A 311 15.82 -17.89 2.80
CA ILE A 311 15.70 -16.88 1.74
C ILE A 311 16.98 -16.04 1.67
N TYR A 312 17.47 -15.51 2.79
CA TYR A 312 18.71 -14.75 2.81
C TYR A 312 19.95 -15.59 2.47
N ALA A 313 19.97 -16.88 2.85
CA ALA A 313 21.03 -17.78 2.43
C ALA A 313 21.08 -17.90 0.89
N ARG A 314 19.93 -18.05 0.23
CA ARG A 314 19.83 -18.12 -1.25
C ARG A 314 20.24 -16.85 -1.96
N GLU A 315 19.98 -15.70 -1.34
CA GLU A 315 20.43 -14.40 -1.85
C GLU A 315 21.95 -14.22 -1.70
N GLY A 316 22.64 -15.18 -1.05
CA GLY A 316 24.07 -15.08 -0.79
C GLY A 316 24.38 -13.99 0.22
N ASN A 317 23.54 -13.84 1.26
CA ASN A 317 23.72 -12.86 2.33
C ASN A 317 24.05 -13.53 3.68
N PRO A 318 25.33 -13.88 3.94
CA PRO A 318 25.75 -14.51 5.19
C PRO A 318 25.53 -13.68 6.44
N SER A 319 25.70 -12.34 6.35
CA SER A 319 25.51 -11.44 7.50
C SER A 319 24.05 -11.43 7.96
N ALA A 320 23.09 -11.41 7.03
CA ALA A 320 21.68 -11.52 7.38
C ALA A 320 21.35 -12.86 8.08
N VAL A 321 21.93 -13.97 7.61
CA VAL A 321 21.78 -15.29 8.23
C VAL A 321 22.39 -15.30 9.64
N GLU A 322 23.56 -14.71 9.83
CA GLU A 322 24.20 -14.59 11.14
C GLU A 322 23.35 -13.82 12.14
N ILE A 323 22.78 -12.68 11.74
CA ILE A 323 21.88 -11.90 12.60
C ILE A 323 20.71 -12.78 13.05
N ILE A 324 20.12 -13.56 12.15
CA ILE A 324 19.01 -14.46 12.49
C ILE A 324 19.48 -15.58 13.43
N LEU A 325 20.64 -16.19 13.16
CA LEU A 325 21.20 -17.25 14.03
C LEU A 325 21.46 -16.74 15.45
N LYS A 326 22.04 -15.55 15.61
CA LYS A 326 22.32 -14.95 16.93
C LYS A 326 21.05 -14.59 17.69
N ASN A 327 20.10 -13.93 17.03
CA ASN A 327 18.91 -13.39 17.70
C ASN A 327 17.74 -14.38 17.79
N CYS A 328 17.79 -15.51 17.06
CA CYS A 328 16.70 -16.48 16.98
C CYS A 328 17.17 -17.92 17.21
N ALA A 329 18.32 -18.13 17.84
CA ALA A 329 19.00 -19.44 17.98
C ALA A 329 18.04 -20.59 18.33
N SER A 330 17.17 -20.41 19.32
CA SER A 330 16.21 -21.43 19.77
C SER A 330 15.22 -21.89 18.68
N LEU A 331 14.90 -21.03 17.71
CA LEU A 331 13.95 -21.32 16.63
C LEU A 331 14.61 -21.85 15.36
N VAL A 332 15.91 -21.56 15.16
CA VAL A 332 16.62 -21.87 13.91
C VAL A 332 17.72 -22.92 14.05
N ALA A 333 18.23 -23.17 15.26
CA ALA A 333 19.30 -24.14 15.50
C ALA A 333 19.02 -25.54 14.94
N PRO A 334 17.81 -26.12 15.08
CA PRO A 334 17.50 -27.43 14.50
C PRO A 334 17.59 -27.46 12.96
N TYR A 335 17.56 -26.30 12.31
CA TYR A 335 17.56 -26.14 10.86
C TYR A 335 18.88 -25.54 10.33
N LEU A 336 19.92 -25.40 11.18
CA LEU A 336 21.20 -24.77 10.81
C LEU A 336 21.77 -25.31 9.51
N LEU A 337 21.93 -26.64 9.40
CA LEU A 337 22.52 -27.27 8.22
C LEU A 337 21.65 -27.05 6.97
N ILE A 338 20.33 -27.05 7.12
CA ILE A 338 19.39 -26.77 6.02
C ILE A 338 19.52 -25.33 5.56
N ILE A 339 19.68 -24.38 6.48
CA ILE A 339 19.91 -22.97 6.13
C ILE A 339 21.22 -22.86 5.34
N LEU A 340 22.29 -23.49 5.81
CA LEU A 340 23.61 -23.46 5.17
C LEU A 340 23.62 -24.15 3.79
N ASP A 341 22.84 -25.22 3.60
CA ASP A 341 22.68 -25.91 2.30
C ASP A 341 22.11 -25.00 1.21
N ASN A 342 21.41 -23.94 1.59
CA ASN A 342 20.76 -23.03 0.67
C ASN A 342 21.64 -21.85 0.23
N PHE A 343 22.88 -21.74 0.70
CA PHE A 343 23.84 -20.81 0.10
C PHE A 343 24.13 -21.20 -1.37
N PRO A 344 24.33 -20.25 -2.28
CA PRO A 344 24.76 -20.57 -3.64
C PRO A 344 26.11 -21.30 -3.63
N GLU A 345 26.26 -22.36 -4.43
CA GLU A 345 27.52 -23.09 -4.57
C GLU A 345 28.66 -22.21 -5.13
N THR A 346 28.31 -21.12 -5.80
CA THR A 346 29.25 -20.12 -6.31
C THR A 346 29.78 -19.17 -5.24
N LEU A 347 29.12 -19.06 -4.08
CA LEU A 347 29.56 -18.20 -2.98
C LEU A 347 30.81 -18.78 -2.32
N ASN A 348 31.82 -17.95 -2.07
CA ASN A 348 33.05 -18.41 -1.43
C ASN A 348 32.77 -18.81 0.04
N PRO A 349 33.09 -20.05 0.47
CA PRO A 349 32.91 -20.49 1.86
C PRO A 349 33.54 -19.61 2.92
N LYS A 350 34.59 -18.88 2.56
CA LYS A 350 35.24 -17.93 3.45
C LYS A 350 34.32 -16.79 3.89
N GLU A 351 33.42 -16.35 3.01
CA GLU A 351 32.48 -15.24 3.26
C GLU A 351 31.41 -15.57 4.30
N TYR A 352 31.13 -16.85 4.53
CA TYR A 352 30.20 -17.32 5.55
C TYR A 352 30.86 -18.23 6.58
N SER A 353 32.19 -18.18 6.68
CA SER A 353 32.95 -19.08 7.54
C SER A 353 32.57 -18.93 9.03
N TYR A 354 32.23 -17.72 9.49
CA TYR A 354 31.87 -17.45 10.87
C TYR A 354 30.53 -18.05 11.31
N ILE A 355 29.69 -18.50 10.38
CA ILE A 355 28.43 -19.22 10.67
C ILE A 355 28.49 -20.73 10.45
N LEU A 356 29.67 -21.26 10.10
CA LEU A 356 29.83 -22.69 9.88
C LEU A 356 29.84 -23.47 11.21
N PRO A 357 29.28 -24.70 11.23
CA PRO A 357 29.31 -25.56 12.40
C PRO A 357 30.75 -25.97 12.73
N GLN A 358 31.02 -26.13 14.02
CA GLN A 358 32.34 -26.43 14.57
C GLN A 358 32.22 -27.38 15.76
N CYS A 359 33.30 -28.10 16.05
CA CYS A 359 33.43 -28.95 17.24
C CYS A 359 34.44 -28.33 18.23
N ASP A 360 34.28 -28.64 19.51
CA ASP A 360 35.27 -28.32 20.53
C ASP A 360 36.45 -29.31 20.52
N SER A 361 37.36 -29.18 21.49
CA SER A 361 38.53 -30.06 21.61
C SER A 361 38.20 -31.51 21.98
N GLU A 362 36.99 -31.79 22.47
CA GLU A 362 36.51 -33.12 22.82
C GLU A 362 35.64 -33.73 21.70
N ASN A 363 35.67 -33.10 20.51
CA ASN A 363 34.86 -33.46 19.34
C ASN A 363 33.34 -33.36 19.61
N VAL A 364 32.93 -32.43 20.46
CA VAL A 364 31.52 -32.14 20.73
C VAL A 364 31.07 -30.95 19.88
N PRO A 365 29.94 -31.04 19.16
CA PRO A 365 29.37 -29.91 18.42
C PRO A 365 29.13 -28.69 19.31
N ILE A 366 29.60 -27.53 18.87
CA ILE A 366 29.35 -26.27 19.57
C ILE A 366 27.98 -25.73 19.12
N GLU A 367 27.06 -25.63 20.08
CA GLU A 367 25.75 -25.03 19.84
C GLU A 367 25.83 -23.50 19.71
N TRP A 368 24.91 -22.95 18.90
CA TRP A 368 24.75 -21.51 18.80
C TRP A 368 24.28 -20.94 20.12
N THR A 369 25.01 -19.95 20.63
CA THR A 369 24.71 -19.34 21.92
C THR A 369 23.36 -18.64 21.88
N ILE A 370 22.47 -19.00 22.80
CA ILE A 370 21.18 -18.34 22.99
C ILE A 370 21.46 -17.02 23.73
N GLU A 371 21.57 -15.93 22.99
CA GLU A 371 21.69 -14.61 23.57
C GLU A 371 20.31 -14.16 24.08
N THR A 372 20.02 -14.54 25.32
CA THR A 372 18.91 -14.07 26.17
C THR A 372 17.49 -14.51 25.83
N GLU A 373 16.81 -15.11 26.81
CA GLU A 373 15.36 -15.27 26.78
C GLU A 373 14.71 -13.91 27.03
N ARG A 374 13.94 -13.44 26.06
CA ARG A 374 13.09 -12.26 26.28
C ARG A 374 11.97 -12.58 27.27
N LEU A 375 11.50 -11.55 27.96
CA LEU A 375 10.26 -11.63 28.71
C LEU A 375 9.11 -11.99 27.77
N LYS A 376 8.40 -13.08 28.08
CA LYS A 376 7.20 -13.49 27.35
C LYS A 376 6.06 -12.54 27.66
N ASP A 377 5.28 -12.21 26.65
CA ASP A 377 4.01 -11.49 26.82
C ASP A 377 2.96 -12.45 27.41
N TRP A 378 1.96 -11.92 28.10
CA TRP A 378 0.91 -12.73 28.75
C TRP A 378 0.10 -13.55 27.74
N VAL A 379 0.00 -13.12 26.47
CA VAL A 379 -0.65 -13.92 25.42
C VAL A 379 0.16 -15.14 24.97
N GLU A 380 1.45 -15.21 25.29
CA GLU A 380 2.32 -16.34 24.92
C GLU A 380 2.22 -17.51 25.89
N ASN A 381 1.17 -17.50 26.73
CA ASN A 381 0.74 -18.61 27.55
C ASN A 381 0.16 -19.74 26.68
N ASP A 382 0.38 -21.00 27.07
CA ASP A 382 -0.13 -22.18 26.36
C ASP A 382 -1.65 -22.19 26.24
N ASN A 383 -2.38 -21.55 27.16
CA ASN A 383 -3.84 -21.41 27.11
C ASN A 383 -4.32 -20.78 25.80
N PHE A 384 -3.58 -19.83 25.23
CA PHE A 384 -3.99 -19.11 24.02
C PHE A 384 -3.41 -19.70 22.73
N ARG A 385 -2.62 -20.77 22.82
CA ARG A 385 -1.94 -21.37 21.66
C ARG A 385 -2.90 -21.85 20.56
N SER A 386 -4.10 -22.27 20.94
CA SER A 386 -5.15 -22.71 20.01
C SER A 386 -5.74 -21.58 19.16
N LEU A 387 -5.56 -20.32 19.56
CA LEU A 387 -6.18 -19.18 18.89
C LEU A 387 -5.46 -18.76 17.61
N LEU A 388 -4.15 -18.99 17.52
CA LEU A 388 -3.34 -18.60 16.36
C LEU A 388 -2.68 -19.82 15.75
N GLU A 389 -2.83 -19.98 14.44
CA GLU A 389 -2.13 -21.04 13.70
C GLU A 389 -0.62 -20.93 13.93
N GLU A 390 0.01 -22.09 14.16
CA GLU A 390 1.46 -22.16 14.27
C GLU A 390 2.10 -21.84 12.92
N GLU A 391 3.21 -21.11 12.96
CA GLU A 391 4.02 -20.90 11.76
C GLU A 391 4.74 -22.21 11.43
N ILE A 392 4.14 -22.99 10.54
CA ILE A 392 4.73 -24.26 10.12
C ILE A 392 5.77 -23.99 9.05
N LEU A 393 7.02 -24.41 9.30
CA LEU A 393 8.05 -24.42 8.28
C LEU A 393 7.62 -25.35 7.13
N SER A 394 7.80 -24.89 5.89
CA SER A 394 7.46 -25.69 4.70
C SER A 394 8.00 -27.13 4.82
N ALA A 395 7.19 -28.12 4.46
CA ALA A 395 7.55 -29.55 4.52
C ALA A 395 8.85 -29.89 3.78
N LYS A 396 9.24 -29.06 2.81
CA LYS A 396 10.54 -29.18 2.11
C LYS A 396 11.73 -28.99 3.06
N TYR A 397 11.63 -28.08 4.04
CA TYR A 397 12.70 -27.72 4.96
C TYR A 397 12.46 -28.20 6.39
N ASN A 398 11.28 -28.72 6.71
CA ASN A 398 10.94 -29.21 8.04
C ASN A 398 11.58 -30.59 8.30
N ARG A 399 12.90 -30.61 8.45
CA ARG A 399 13.73 -31.78 8.77
C ARG A 399 14.75 -31.37 9.83
N PRO A 400 14.32 -31.21 11.09
CA PRO A 400 15.23 -30.81 12.15
C PRO A 400 16.34 -31.85 12.34
N TYR A 401 17.56 -31.39 12.54
CA TYR A 401 18.72 -32.23 12.84
C TYR A 401 19.12 -32.10 14.30
N ALA A 402 19.52 -33.21 14.90
CA ALA A 402 20.35 -33.19 16.10
C ALA A 402 21.80 -33.09 15.66
N LEU A 403 22.48 -32.01 16.04
CA LEU A 403 23.89 -31.83 15.71
C LEU A 403 24.72 -32.86 16.47
N THR A 404 25.44 -33.67 15.72
CA THR A 404 26.46 -34.62 16.21
C THR A 404 27.72 -34.42 15.38
N GLU A 405 28.85 -34.83 15.90
CA GLU A 405 30.16 -34.76 15.25
C GLU A 405 30.14 -35.47 13.88
N THR A 406 29.47 -36.62 13.81
CA THR A 406 29.31 -37.39 12.56
C THR A 406 28.42 -36.67 11.55
N VAL A 407 27.31 -36.08 12.00
CA VAL A 407 26.40 -35.31 11.12
C VAL A 407 27.10 -34.05 10.58
N ILE A 408 27.90 -33.36 11.39
CA ILE A 408 28.67 -32.19 10.94
C ILE A 408 29.73 -32.63 9.92
N SER A 409 30.52 -33.67 10.22
CA SER A 409 31.53 -34.17 9.29
C SER A 409 30.93 -34.60 7.95
N GLU A 410 29.82 -35.34 7.99
CA GLU A 410 29.11 -35.76 6.79
C GLU A 410 28.55 -34.57 6.00
N TRP A 411 28.03 -33.56 6.68
CA TRP A 411 27.56 -32.34 6.04
C TRP A 411 28.68 -31.64 5.24
N TYR A 412 29.86 -31.45 5.83
CA TYR A 412 31.00 -30.85 5.14
C TYR A 412 31.40 -31.65 3.89
N ARG A 413 31.42 -32.98 4.00
CA ARG A 413 31.77 -33.89 2.89
C ARG A 413 30.76 -33.80 1.74
N VAL A 414 29.47 -33.95 2.06
CA VAL A 414 28.37 -33.87 1.09
C VAL A 414 28.33 -32.48 0.45
N ARG A 415 28.50 -31.42 1.24
CA ARG A 415 28.44 -30.06 0.75
C ARG A 415 29.60 -29.71 -0.18
N ALA A 416 30.82 -30.15 0.14
CA ALA A 416 31.98 -29.98 -0.75
C ALA A 416 31.77 -30.69 -2.09
N TYR A 417 31.19 -31.89 -2.07
CA TYR A 417 30.81 -32.62 -3.28
C TYR A 417 29.74 -31.88 -4.09
N GLN A 418 28.68 -31.37 -3.45
CA GLN A 418 27.63 -30.61 -4.13
C GLN A 418 28.17 -29.35 -4.82
N ILE A 419 29.08 -28.62 -4.15
CA ILE A 419 29.72 -27.44 -4.72
C ILE A 419 30.44 -27.81 -6.01
N ASP A 420 31.29 -28.83 -5.98
CA ASP A 420 32.00 -29.28 -7.19
C ASP A 420 31.04 -29.79 -8.27
N HIS A 421 30.08 -30.63 -7.91
CA HIS A 421 29.13 -31.23 -8.85
C HIS A 421 28.24 -30.21 -9.57
N HIS A 422 27.78 -29.16 -8.87
CA HIS A 422 26.83 -28.20 -9.44
C HIS A 422 27.51 -27.05 -10.19
N CYS A 423 28.65 -26.53 -9.70
CA CYS A 423 29.29 -25.35 -10.29
C CYS A 423 30.72 -25.59 -10.81
N GLY A 424 31.34 -26.74 -10.51
CA GLY A 424 32.71 -27.05 -10.91
C GLY A 424 33.78 -26.17 -10.25
N ILE A 425 33.40 -25.38 -9.24
CA ILE A 425 34.32 -24.48 -8.53
C ILE A 425 35.01 -25.27 -7.43
N ILE A 426 35.95 -26.13 -7.83
CA ILE A 426 36.70 -27.01 -6.92
C ILE A 426 37.41 -26.23 -5.80
N ARG A 427 37.80 -24.98 -6.06
CA ARG A 427 38.38 -24.07 -5.05
C ARG A 427 37.45 -23.83 -3.87
N ASN A 428 36.15 -23.67 -4.12
CA ASN A 428 35.18 -23.48 -3.05
C ASN A 428 35.03 -24.79 -2.25
N ALA A 429 34.98 -25.94 -2.91
CA ALA A 429 34.93 -27.24 -2.22
C ALA A 429 36.17 -27.45 -1.32
N VAL A 430 37.38 -27.17 -1.83
CA VAL A 430 38.63 -27.21 -1.06
C VAL A 430 38.59 -26.24 0.13
N GLU A 431 38.16 -24.99 -0.08
CA GLU A 431 38.10 -23.98 0.98
C GLU A 431 37.12 -24.39 2.09
N LEU A 432 35.94 -24.94 1.73
CA LEU A 432 34.97 -25.43 2.70
C LEU A 432 35.56 -26.54 3.59
N LEU A 433 36.26 -27.51 2.98
CA LEU A 433 36.91 -28.61 3.71
C LEU A 433 38.04 -28.12 4.62
N ARG A 434 38.84 -27.13 4.17
CA ARG A 434 39.86 -26.48 5.02
C ARG A 434 39.22 -25.79 6.22
N LEU A 435 38.15 -25.03 6.01
CA LEU A 435 37.43 -24.35 7.08
C LEU A 435 36.83 -25.31 8.10
N GLY A 436 36.38 -26.49 7.67
CA GLY A 436 35.93 -27.57 8.56
C GLY A 436 37.08 -28.11 9.43
N LYS A 437 38.26 -28.34 8.84
CA LYS A 437 39.48 -28.74 9.59
C LYS A 437 39.91 -27.70 10.60
N GLU A 438 39.90 -26.41 10.23
CA GLU A 438 40.19 -25.30 11.14
C GLU A 438 39.20 -25.19 12.32
N ARG A 439 38.01 -25.79 12.17
CA ARG A 439 36.91 -25.83 13.15
C ARG A 439 36.82 -27.15 13.91
N ASN A 440 37.92 -27.91 13.97
CA ASN A 440 38.04 -29.20 14.65
C ASN A 440 37.05 -30.28 14.16
N VAL A 441 36.59 -30.20 12.91
CA VAL A 441 35.77 -31.27 12.35
C VAL A 441 36.68 -32.42 11.90
N GLU A 442 36.47 -33.59 12.51
CA GLU A 442 37.22 -34.81 12.21
C GLU A 442 36.79 -35.44 10.87
N ASP A 443 37.56 -36.43 10.42
CA ASP A 443 37.26 -37.23 9.23
C ASP A 443 37.23 -36.46 7.89
N LEU A 444 37.90 -35.30 7.79
CA LEU A 444 37.98 -34.53 6.53
C LEU A 444 39.32 -34.67 5.78
N ASP A 445 40.38 -35.22 6.41
CA ASP A 445 41.75 -35.20 5.86
C ASP A 445 41.90 -35.93 4.53
N GLY A 446 41.37 -37.15 4.44
CA GLY A 446 41.46 -37.97 3.22
C GLY A 446 40.73 -37.30 2.05
N LEU A 447 39.52 -36.78 2.30
CA LEU A 447 38.73 -36.09 1.30
C LEU A 447 39.40 -34.79 0.86
N LEU A 448 39.92 -34.00 1.81
CA LEU A 448 40.64 -32.77 1.51
C LEU A 448 41.89 -33.05 0.65
N ALA A 449 42.65 -34.11 0.93
CA ALA A 449 43.81 -34.50 0.11
C ALA A 449 43.42 -34.86 -1.33
N ASP A 450 42.29 -35.56 -1.50
CA ASP A 450 41.74 -35.88 -2.82
C ASP A 450 41.32 -34.62 -3.59
N PHE A 451 40.58 -33.71 -2.94
CA PHE A 451 40.16 -32.44 -3.55
C PHE A 451 41.34 -31.53 -3.88
N LEU A 452 42.39 -31.47 -3.06
CA LEU A 452 43.62 -30.73 -3.36
C LEU A 452 44.36 -31.31 -4.57
N THR A 453 44.40 -32.64 -4.67
CA THR A 453 45.01 -33.33 -5.80
C THR A 453 44.24 -33.02 -7.09
N ALA A 454 42.92 -33.14 -7.05
CA ALA A 454 42.06 -32.79 -8.16
C ALA A 454 42.14 -31.31 -8.55
N GLU A 455 42.25 -30.39 -7.58
CA GLU A 455 42.45 -28.96 -7.86
C GLU A 455 43.73 -28.74 -8.69
N VAL A 456 44.82 -29.43 -8.34
CA VAL A 456 46.07 -29.36 -9.10
C VAL A 456 45.88 -29.90 -10.53
N ILE A 457 45.22 -31.04 -10.70
CA ILE A 457 44.95 -31.63 -12.01
C ILE A 457 44.11 -30.68 -12.88
N ILE A 458 42.99 -30.18 -12.35
CA ILE A 458 42.07 -29.31 -13.10
C ILE A 458 42.73 -27.97 -13.41
N THR A 459 43.34 -27.31 -12.41
CA THR A 459 43.80 -25.93 -12.58
C THR A 459 45.19 -25.82 -13.22
N LYS A 460 46.12 -26.72 -12.88
CA LYS A 460 47.51 -26.65 -13.36
C LYS A 460 47.76 -27.54 -14.56
N LEU A 461 47.16 -28.73 -14.60
CA LEU A 461 47.32 -29.66 -15.73
C LEU A 461 46.24 -29.47 -16.81
N GLN A 462 45.21 -28.65 -16.55
CA GLN A 462 44.12 -28.34 -17.49
C GLN A 462 43.40 -29.59 -18.01
N HIS A 463 43.28 -30.62 -17.15
CA HIS A 463 42.52 -31.82 -17.46
C HIS A 463 41.11 -31.74 -16.86
N ASP A 464 40.12 -32.14 -17.65
CA ASP A 464 38.75 -32.32 -17.17
C ASP A 464 38.68 -33.52 -16.22
N LEU A 465 38.10 -33.31 -15.05
CA LEU A 465 38.01 -34.30 -14.01
C LEU A 465 36.70 -34.13 -13.23
N GLU A 466 35.94 -35.21 -13.15
CA GLU A 466 34.75 -35.29 -12.32
C GLU A 466 35.14 -35.88 -10.96
N MET A 467 34.81 -35.18 -9.87
CA MET A 467 35.23 -35.60 -8.53
C MET A 467 34.66 -36.95 -8.12
N GLN A 468 33.42 -37.28 -8.50
CA GLN A 468 32.83 -38.58 -8.17
C GLN A 468 33.69 -39.74 -8.68
N PHE A 469 34.05 -39.68 -9.97
CA PHE A 469 34.92 -40.65 -10.58
C PHE A 469 36.32 -40.65 -9.95
N PHE A 470 36.85 -39.47 -9.61
CA PHE A 470 38.16 -39.37 -8.98
C PHE A 470 38.21 -39.99 -7.59
N LEU A 471 37.14 -39.91 -6.81
CA LEU A 471 37.06 -40.54 -5.49
C LEU A 471 37.01 -42.07 -5.58
N ASP A 472 36.45 -42.62 -6.66
CA ASP A 472 36.28 -44.06 -6.87
C ASP A 472 37.53 -44.78 -7.40
N ILE A 473 38.49 -44.06 -7.99
CA ILE A 473 39.71 -44.67 -8.55
C ILE A 473 40.79 -44.96 -7.51
N SER A 474 41.65 -45.95 -7.79
CA SER A 474 42.69 -46.37 -6.85
C SER A 474 43.75 -45.28 -6.64
N PRO A 475 44.45 -45.27 -5.49
CA PRO A 475 45.54 -44.30 -5.25
C PRO A 475 46.63 -44.32 -6.32
N LEU A 476 46.88 -45.49 -6.95
CA LEU A 476 47.84 -45.60 -8.05
C LEU A 476 47.33 -44.85 -9.29
N ASP A 477 46.06 -44.99 -9.62
CA ASP A 477 45.43 -44.32 -10.77
C ASP A 477 45.36 -42.80 -10.56
N LYS A 478 45.07 -42.36 -9.32
CA LYS A 478 45.16 -40.94 -8.92
C LYS A 478 46.57 -40.38 -9.17
N ALA A 479 47.60 -41.13 -8.79
CA ALA A 479 49.00 -40.74 -9.00
C ALA A 479 49.38 -40.72 -10.49
N LEU A 480 48.88 -41.67 -11.29
CA LEU A 480 49.11 -41.69 -12.74
C LEU A 480 48.52 -40.44 -13.40
N LYS A 481 47.30 -40.03 -13.05
CA LYS A 481 46.68 -38.80 -13.56
C LYS A 481 47.48 -37.52 -13.25
N LEU A 482 48.18 -37.46 -12.12
CA LEU A 482 49.07 -36.35 -11.78
C LEU A 482 50.35 -36.31 -12.65
N MET A 483 50.76 -37.45 -13.20
CA MET A 483 51.98 -37.60 -14.00
C MET A 483 51.71 -37.55 -15.51
N GLU A 484 50.45 -37.63 -15.92
CA GLU A 484 50.03 -37.37 -17.30
C GLU A 484 50.31 -35.89 -17.66
N LYS A 485 50.93 -35.68 -18.82
CA LYS A 485 51.48 -34.41 -19.29
C LYS A 485 50.61 -33.75 -20.33
#